data_AF-A0A3N7BIR5-F1
#
_entry.id   AF-A0A3N7BIR5-F1
#
_cell.length_a   1.000
_cell.length_b   1.000
_cell.length_c   1.000
_cell.angle_alpha   90.00
_cell.angle_beta   90.00
_cell.angle_gamma   90.00
#
_symmetry.space_group_name_H-M   'P 1'
#
loop_
_entity.id
_entity.type
_entity.pdbx_description
1 polymer ?
#
loop_
_entity_poly.entity_id
_entity_poly.type
_entity_poly.pdbx_seq_one_letter_code
_entity_poly.pdbx_strand_id
1 'polypeptide(L)'
;MWRYAVLLCAVVWLAGCQSTHEDLLAKGYPPAFADGFDDGCSSGRQAAGVITGEFRKNVPRYLKDREYAEGWEDGFRQCKAMRENEELRDYKDNHWDDRERAWQHEKDRDAARAYRSQ
;
A
#
# COMPACT_ATOMS: atom_id res chain seq x y z
N MET A 1 20.75 25.35 -20.40
CA MET A 1 20.18 23.99 -20.43
C MET A 1 20.39 23.26 -19.10
N TRP A 2 21.63 23.00 -18.66
CA TRP A 2 21.94 22.30 -17.40
C TRP A 2 21.28 22.90 -16.15
N ARG A 3 21.29 24.22 -16.01
CA ARG A 3 20.72 24.92 -14.84
C ARG A 3 19.21 24.70 -14.70
N TYR A 4 18.49 24.61 -15.83
CA TYR A 4 17.05 24.33 -15.84
C TYR A 4 16.75 22.84 -15.56
N ALA A 5 17.61 21.93 -16.00
CA ALA A 5 17.50 20.51 -15.66
C ALA A 5 17.71 20.27 -14.16
N VAL A 6 18.69 20.93 -13.54
CA VAL A 6 18.92 20.86 -12.08
C VAL A 6 17.74 21.43 -11.30
N LEU A 7 17.17 22.56 -11.74
CA LEU A 7 15.98 23.15 -11.13
C LEU A 7 14.74 22.25 -11.26
N LEU A 8 14.53 21.62 -12.41
CA LEU A 8 13.42 20.68 -12.61
C LEU A 8 13.58 19.41 -11.77
N CYS A 9 14.79 18.85 -11.66
CA CYS A 9 15.06 17.74 -10.76
C CYS A 9 14.82 18.12 -9.29
N ALA A 10 15.21 19.34 -8.86
CA ALA A 10 14.96 19.80 -7.50
C ALA A 10 13.47 19.93 -7.18
N VAL A 11 12.64 20.39 -8.14
CA VAL A 11 11.18 20.49 -7.96
C VAL A 11 10.51 19.11 -7.92
N VAL A 12 10.95 18.16 -8.74
CA VAL A 12 10.42 16.77 -8.73
C VAL A 12 10.76 16.06 -7.42
N TRP A 13 11.93 16.33 -6.82
CA TRP A 13 12.30 15.79 -5.51
C TRP A 13 11.49 16.39 -4.35
N LEU A 14 10.87 17.56 -4.54
CA LEU A 14 10.01 18.23 -3.56
C LEU A 14 8.54 17.85 -3.70
N ALA A 15 8.15 17.07 -4.71
CA ALA A 15 6.84 16.42 -4.76
C ALA A 15 6.79 15.28 -3.72
N GLY A 16 6.74 15.66 -2.44
CA GLY A 16 6.61 14.72 -1.33
C GLY A 16 5.29 13.94 -1.42
N CYS A 17 5.28 12.74 -0.82
CA CYS A 17 4.05 11.99 -0.59
C CYS A 17 3.04 12.91 0.13
N GLN A 18 1.99 13.32 -0.58
CA GLN A 18 0.85 13.93 0.06
C GLN A 18 0.26 12.92 1.04
N SER A 19 0.18 13.30 2.32
CA SER A 19 -0.42 12.44 3.33
C SER A 19 -1.93 12.39 3.11
N THR A 20 -2.55 11.24 3.36
CA THR A 20 -4.01 11.11 3.29
C THR A 20 -4.71 12.09 4.24
N HIS A 21 -4.05 12.43 5.36
CA HIS A 21 -4.52 13.45 6.30
C HIS A 21 -4.73 14.81 5.61
N GLU A 22 -3.72 15.31 4.89
CA GLU A 22 -3.83 16.59 4.19
C GLU A 22 -4.86 16.56 3.06
N ASP A 23 -5.00 15.43 2.36
CA ASP A 23 -6.03 15.24 1.34
C ASP A 23 -7.45 15.29 1.93
N LEU A 24 -7.67 14.66 3.09
CA LEU A 24 -8.95 14.74 3.81
C LEU A 24 -9.26 16.18 4.23
N LEU A 25 -8.28 16.91 4.76
CA LEU A 25 -8.45 18.32 5.10
C LEU A 25 -8.80 19.17 3.86
N ALA A 26 -8.11 18.96 2.74
CA ALA A 26 -8.37 19.65 1.49
C ALA A 26 -9.77 19.37 0.93
N LYS A 27 -10.30 18.16 1.18
CA LYS A 27 -11.67 17.76 0.84
C LYS A 27 -12.74 18.28 1.81
N GLY A 28 -12.34 19.00 2.86
CA GLY A 28 -13.24 19.60 3.83
C GLY A 28 -13.68 18.68 4.97
N TYR A 29 -12.98 17.55 5.18
CA TYR A 29 -13.24 16.71 6.35
C TYR A 29 -12.81 17.43 7.64
N PRO A 30 -13.50 17.19 8.76
CA PRO A 30 -13.11 17.75 10.05
C PRO A 30 -11.68 17.33 10.44
N PRO A 31 -10.90 18.22 11.09
CA PRO A 31 -9.55 17.86 11.54
C PRO A 31 -9.50 16.65 12.48
N ALA A 32 -10.51 16.50 13.34
CA ALA A 32 -10.62 15.34 14.21
C ALA A 32 -10.78 14.02 13.44
N PHE A 33 -11.56 14.03 12.35
CA PHE A 33 -11.69 12.88 11.46
C PHE A 33 -10.36 12.56 10.78
N ALA A 34 -9.65 13.56 10.26
CA ALA A 34 -8.35 13.36 9.60
C ALA A 34 -7.30 12.79 10.58
N ASP A 35 -7.22 13.32 11.81
CA ASP A 35 -6.35 12.80 12.88
C ASP A 35 -6.69 11.33 13.20
N GLY A 36 -7.99 11.05 13.37
CA GLY A 36 -8.48 9.69 13.62
C GLY A 36 -8.09 8.75 12.50
N PHE A 37 -8.28 9.17 11.25
CA PHE A 37 -7.96 8.38 10.06
C PHE A 37 -6.47 8.02 9.99
N ASP A 38 -5.58 8.96 10.28
CA ASP A 38 -4.13 8.70 10.26
C ASP A 38 -3.71 7.67 11.32
N ASP A 39 -4.19 7.85 12.57
CA ASP A 39 -3.98 6.92 13.68
C ASP A 39 -4.56 5.52 13.37
N GLY A 40 -5.78 5.50 12.83
CA GLY A 40 -6.48 4.29 12.40
C GLY A 40 -5.71 3.57 11.30
N CYS A 41 -5.23 4.29 10.29
CA CYS A 41 -4.49 3.72 9.18
C CYS A 41 -3.15 3.12 9.60
N SER A 42 -2.40 3.78 10.50
CA SER A 42 -1.19 3.21 11.10
C SER A 42 -1.50 1.89 11.82
N SER A 43 -2.56 1.90 12.63
CA SER A 43 -3.04 0.72 13.38
C SER A 43 -3.50 -0.43 12.49
N GLY A 44 -4.23 -0.11 11.41
CA GLY A 44 -4.73 -1.09 10.45
C GLY A 44 -3.60 -1.78 9.69
N ARG A 45 -2.56 -1.04 9.29
CA ARG A 45 -1.35 -1.61 8.69
C ARG A 45 -0.63 -2.55 9.66
N GLN A 46 -0.46 -2.14 10.92
CA GLN A 46 0.17 -3.02 11.91
C GLN A 46 -0.67 -4.30 12.13
N ALA A 47 -1.99 -4.17 12.18
CA ALA A 47 -2.91 -5.32 12.33
C ALA A 47 -2.92 -6.26 11.11
N ALA A 48 -2.50 -5.78 9.94
CA ALA A 48 -2.27 -6.59 8.74
C ALA A 48 -0.86 -7.23 8.70
N GLY A 49 -0.08 -7.18 9.78
CA GLY A 49 1.21 -7.88 9.86
C GLY A 49 2.44 -7.04 9.52
N VAL A 50 2.28 -5.73 9.31
CA VAL A 50 3.42 -4.85 9.05
C VAL A 50 4.24 -4.67 10.32
N ILE A 51 5.48 -5.17 10.30
CA ILE A 51 6.44 -5.06 11.42
C ILE A 51 6.83 -3.60 11.70
N THR A 52 6.81 -2.76 10.66
CA THR A 52 7.14 -1.33 10.71
C THR A 52 5.88 -0.47 10.82
N GLY A 53 5.53 -0.09 12.03
CA GLY A 53 4.37 0.75 12.30
C GLY A 53 3.97 0.65 13.76
N GLU A 54 3.24 1.65 14.26
CA GLU A 54 2.76 1.67 15.63
C GLU A 54 1.22 1.64 15.62
N PHE A 55 0.65 0.79 16.48
CA PHE A 55 -0.76 0.88 16.79
C PHE A 55 -1.02 2.15 17.60
N ARG A 56 -1.79 3.05 17.02
CA ARG A 56 -2.15 4.34 17.61
C ARG A 56 -3.66 4.43 17.75
N LYS A 57 -4.12 4.48 19.00
CA LYS A 57 -5.52 4.78 19.32
C LYS A 57 -5.56 5.65 20.56
N ASN A 58 -5.87 6.92 20.40
CA ASN A 58 -6.09 7.82 21.53
C ASN A 58 -7.44 7.49 22.17
N VAL A 59 -7.47 6.49 23.08
CA VAL A 59 -8.70 5.97 23.68
C VAL A 59 -9.55 7.06 24.34
N PRO A 60 -8.99 7.98 25.15
CA PRO A 60 -9.79 9.07 25.72
C PRO A 60 -10.47 9.96 24.67
N ARG A 61 -9.78 10.26 23.55
CA ARG A 61 -10.36 11.04 22.44
C ARG A 61 -11.40 10.22 21.69
N TYR A 62 -11.09 8.97 21.36
CA TYR A 62 -12.01 8.04 20.69
C TYR A 62 -13.34 7.89 21.42
N LEU A 63 -13.36 7.92 22.75
CA LEU A 63 -14.59 7.81 23.54
C LEU A 63 -15.39 9.13 23.63
N LYS A 64 -14.79 10.28 23.32
CA LYS A 64 -15.39 11.61 23.54
C LYS A 64 -15.68 12.37 22.24
N ASP A 65 -14.88 12.12 21.22
CA ASP A 65 -14.88 12.81 19.94
C ASP A 65 -15.32 11.81 18.87
N ARG A 66 -16.57 11.99 18.43
CA ARG A 66 -17.18 11.09 17.44
C ARG A 66 -16.49 11.17 16.09
N GLU A 67 -16.02 12.35 15.67
CA GLU A 67 -15.37 12.54 14.38
C GLU A 67 -14.02 11.81 14.37
N TYR A 68 -13.25 11.91 15.46
CA TYR A 68 -12.03 11.12 15.62
C TYR A 68 -12.31 9.61 15.62
N ALA A 69 -13.37 9.16 16.30
CA ALA A 69 -13.72 7.75 16.34
C ALA A 69 -14.12 7.20 14.96
N GLU A 70 -14.96 7.94 14.23
CA GLU A 70 -15.37 7.62 12.86
C GLU A 70 -14.16 7.57 11.91
N GLY A 71 -13.28 8.58 11.97
CA GLY A 71 -12.04 8.60 11.21
C GLY A 71 -11.14 7.40 11.54
N TRP A 72 -10.97 7.08 12.82
CA TRP A 72 -10.14 5.96 13.27
C TRP A 72 -10.63 4.61 12.76
N GLU A 73 -11.94 4.34 12.84
CA GLU A 73 -12.49 3.09 12.32
C GLU A 73 -12.36 2.98 10.81
N ASP A 74 -12.56 4.09 10.10
CA ASP A 74 -12.48 4.10 8.65
C ASP A 74 -11.04 3.90 8.16
N GLY A 75 -10.09 4.64 8.72
CA GLY A 75 -8.66 4.49 8.44
C GLY A 75 -8.15 3.09 8.77
N PHE A 76 -8.57 2.53 9.91
CA PHE A 76 -8.21 1.16 10.31
C PHE A 76 -8.68 0.13 9.29
N ARG A 77 -9.97 0.18 8.92
CA ARG A 77 -10.57 -0.77 8.00
C ARG A 77 -9.94 -0.69 6.62
N GLN A 78 -9.79 0.53 6.09
CA GLN A 78 -9.26 0.75 4.74
C GLN A 78 -7.81 0.32 4.64
N CYS A 79 -6.94 0.79 5.54
CA CYS A 79 -5.52 0.49 5.45
C CYS A 79 -5.18 -0.96 5.79
N LYS A 80 -5.94 -1.60 6.67
CA LYS A 80 -5.83 -3.05 6.89
C LYS A 80 -6.16 -3.81 5.59
N ALA A 81 -7.33 -3.54 5.01
CA ALA A 81 -7.77 -4.21 3.79
C ALA A 81 -6.81 -3.98 2.61
N MET A 82 -6.27 -2.76 2.45
CA MET A 82 -5.29 -2.48 1.38
C MET A 82 -4.06 -3.38 1.50
N ARG A 83 -3.52 -3.57 2.71
CA ARG A 83 -2.34 -4.42 2.92
C ARG A 83 -2.65 -5.90 2.74
N GLU A 84 -3.76 -6.40 3.27
CA GLU A 84 -4.17 -7.79 3.07
C GLU A 84 -4.40 -8.09 1.57
N ASN A 85 -4.94 -7.14 0.81
CA ASN A 85 -5.11 -7.28 -0.63
C ASN A 85 -3.79 -7.23 -1.40
N GLU A 86 -2.83 -6.40 -0.98
CA GLU A 86 -1.48 -6.36 -1.55
C GLU A 86 -0.77 -7.70 -1.34
N GLU A 87 -0.79 -8.24 -0.13
CA GLU A 87 -0.22 -9.56 0.18
C GLU A 87 -0.86 -10.68 -0.66
N LEU A 88 -2.18 -10.63 -0.85
CA LEU A 88 -2.88 -11.60 -1.70
C LEU A 88 -2.47 -11.47 -3.17
N ARG A 89 -2.26 -10.25 -3.67
CA ARG A 89 -1.80 -10.00 -5.05
C ARG A 89 -0.38 -10.52 -5.23
N ASP A 90 0.53 -10.17 -4.34
CA ASP A 90 1.91 -10.64 -4.35
C ASP A 90 1.98 -12.17 -4.31
N TYR A 91 1.18 -12.82 -3.46
CA TYR A 91 1.10 -14.28 -3.42
C TYR A 91 0.65 -14.86 -4.77
N LYS A 92 -0.39 -14.28 -5.38
CA LYS A 92 -0.91 -14.75 -6.67
C LYS A 92 0.12 -14.58 -7.77
N ASP A 93 0.71 -13.40 -7.90
CA ASP A 93 1.64 -13.07 -8.98
C ASP A 93 2.86 -13.99 -8.95
N ASN A 94 3.48 -14.17 -7.77
CA ASN A 94 4.59 -15.09 -7.59
C ASN A 94 4.23 -16.55 -7.97
N HIS A 95 3.03 -17.01 -7.58
CA HIS A 95 2.59 -18.37 -7.87
C HIS A 95 2.23 -18.58 -9.35
N TRP A 96 1.68 -17.57 -10.03
CA TRP A 96 1.43 -17.62 -11.47
C TRP A 96 2.74 -17.66 -12.26
N ASP A 97 3.73 -16.86 -11.87
CA ASP A 97 5.04 -16.82 -12.50
C ASP A 97 5.78 -18.17 -12.43
N ASP A 98 5.75 -18.84 -11.28
CA ASP A 98 6.38 -20.16 -11.11
C ASP A 98 5.76 -21.22 -12.01
N ARG A 99 4.43 -21.24 -12.12
CA ARG A 99 3.71 -22.17 -12.98
C ARG A 99 4.01 -21.90 -14.46
N GLU A 100 4.03 -20.63 -14.87
CA GLU A 100 4.34 -20.26 -16.25
C GLU A 100 5.78 -20.68 -16.61
N ARG A 101 6.75 -20.44 -15.71
CA ARG A 101 8.12 -20.93 -15.86
C ARG A 101 8.19 -22.44 -16.03
N ALA A 102 7.50 -23.19 -15.16
CA ALA A 102 7.48 -24.65 -15.24
C ALA A 102 6.92 -25.13 -16.58
N TRP A 103 5.82 -24.52 -17.05
CA TRP A 103 5.21 -24.85 -18.33
C TRP A 103 6.13 -24.58 -19.53
N GLN A 104 6.85 -23.44 -19.54
CA GLN A 104 7.83 -23.14 -20.60
C GLN A 104 8.97 -24.17 -20.62
N HIS A 105 9.49 -24.57 -19.45
CA HIS A 105 10.51 -25.61 -19.37
C HIS A 105 10.04 -26.96 -19.94
N GLU A 106 8.78 -27.34 -19.74
CA GLU A 106 8.23 -28.55 -20.32
C GLU A 106 8.17 -28.48 -21.85
N LYS A 107 7.72 -27.35 -22.40
CA LYS A 107 7.69 -27.12 -23.85
C LYS A 107 9.08 -27.21 -24.48
N ASP A 108 10.07 -26.57 -23.87
CA ASP A 108 11.45 -26.61 -24.37
C ASP A 108 12.02 -28.03 -24.33
N ARG A 109 11.73 -28.79 -23.27
CA ARG A 109 12.13 -30.19 -23.13
C ARG A 109 11.49 -31.05 -24.23
N ASP A 110 10.22 -30.86 -24.49
CA ASP A 110 9.49 -31.65 -25.50
C ASP A 110 9.94 -31.27 -26.93
N ALA A 111 10.20 -29.99 -27.19
CA ALA A 111 10.82 -29.55 -28.44
C ALA A 111 12.21 -30.19 -28.63
N ALA A 112 13.05 -30.17 -27.59
CA ALA A 112 14.37 -30.80 -27.63
C ALA A 112 14.33 -32.33 -27.82
N ARG A 113 13.30 -33.01 -27.31
CA ARG A 113 13.07 -34.44 -27.57
C ARG A 113 12.69 -34.68 -29.03
N ALA A 114 11.79 -33.87 -29.57
CA ALA A 114 11.37 -33.97 -30.97
C ALA A 114 12.53 -33.78 -31.97
N TYR A 115 13.46 -32.85 -31.67
CA TYR A 115 14.66 -32.67 -32.49
C TYR A 115 15.66 -33.82 -32.39
N ARG A 116 15.74 -34.55 -31.27
CA ARG A 116 16.63 -35.72 -31.11
C ARG A 116 16.09 -37.00 -31.72
N SER A 117 14.78 -37.06 -32.00
CA SER A 117 14.14 -38.22 -32.65
C SER A 117 14.18 -38.17 -34.18
N GLN A 118 14.77 -37.13 -34.76
CA GLN A 118 15.03 -37.00 -36.21
C GLN A 118 16.51 -37.26 -36.49
#